data_AF-A0A1W9LNU9-F1
#
_entry.id   AF-A0A1W9LNU9-F1
#
_cell.length_a   1.000
_cell.length_b   1.000
_cell.length_c   1.000
_cell.angle_alpha   90.00
_cell.angle_beta   90.00
_cell.angle_gamma   90.00
#
_symmetry.space_group_name_H-M   'P 1'
#
loop_
_entity.id
_entity.type
_entity.pdbx_description
1 polymer ?
#
loop_
_entity_poly.entity_id
_entity_poly.type
_entity_poly.pdbx_seq_one_letter_code
_entity_poly.pdbx_strand_id
1 'polypeptide(L)'
;MLEYVILQCFPKLTLKEIQTMIRLTPLEETVAGQELIQIGIEKGIKQGIEKGIEKGIEKGELIGRIQLMQSILKHRQSAKTKLLGKSLQELKEMLKKLEKEFV
;
A
#
# COMPACT_ATOMS: atom_id res chain seq x y z
N MET A 1 -22.37 34.16 13.54
CA MET A 1 -22.56 35.16 12.47
C MET A 1 -23.43 34.61 11.34
N LEU A 2 -23.28 33.33 10.93
CA LEU A 2 -24.17 32.67 9.96
C LEU A 2 -25.59 32.39 10.50
N GLU A 3 -25.73 31.95 11.75
CA GLU A 3 -27.05 31.61 12.34
C GLU A 3 -27.98 32.83 12.42
N TYR A 4 -27.41 34.02 12.65
CA TYR A 4 -28.16 35.28 12.72
C TYR A 4 -28.66 35.72 11.34
N VAL A 5 -27.87 35.53 10.29
CA VAL A 5 -28.29 35.78 8.90
C VAL A 5 -29.42 34.84 8.50
N ILE A 6 -29.34 33.57 8.90
CA ILE A 6 -30.40 32.57 8.63
C ILE A 6 -31.68 32.91 9.40
N LEU A 7 -31.59 33.38 10.66
CA LEU A 7 -32.74 33.87 11.42
C LEU A 7 -33.46 35.04 10.73
N GLN A 8 -32.70 35.98 10.16
CA GLN A 8 -33.28 37.12 9.44
C GLN A 8 -34.01 36.69 8.16
N CYS A 9 -33.50 35.68 7.45
CA CYS A 9 -34.15 35.14 6.26
C CYS A 9 -35.35 34.23 6.58
N PHE A 10 -35.37 33.60 7.77
CA PHE A 10 -36.41 32.66 8.21
C PHE A 10 -36.96 33.03 9.60
N PRO A 11 -37.78 34.09 9.70
CA PRO A 11 -38.21 34.66 10.99
C PRO A 11 -39.14 33.75 11.81
N LYS A 12 -39.64 32.65 11.24
CA LYS A 12 -40.47 31.65 11.94
C LYS A 12 -39.66 30.57 12.65
N LEU A 13 -38.36 30.47 12.37
CA LEU A 13 -37.47 29.49 12.98
C LEU A 13 -36.80 30.08 14.22
N THR A 14 -36.64 29.25 15.24
CA THR A 14 -35.91 29.57 16.47
C THR A 14 -34.42 29.29 16.30
N LEU A 15 -33.59 29.93 17.13
CA LEU A 15 -32.15 29.70 17.15
C LEU A 15 -31.81 28.21 17.38
N LYS A 16 -32.60 27.51 18.19
CA LYS A 16 -32.43 26.09 18.49
C LYS A 16 -32.70 25.20 17.27
N GLU A 17 -33.72 25.53 16.48
CA GLU A 17 -34.03 24.83 15.22
C GLU A 17 -32.94 25.07 14.18
N ILE A 18 -32.46 26.31 14.04
CA ILE A 18 -31.38 26.67 13.13
C ILE A 18 -30.07 25.99 13.53
N GLN A 19 -29.74 25.94 14.83
CA GLN A 19 -28.58 25.18 15.33
C GLN A 19 -28.70 23.69 15.04
N THR A 20 -29.92 23.14 15.07
CA THR A 20 -30.17 21.73 14.75
C THR A 20 -30.01 21.47 13.25
N MET A 21 -30.42 22.41 12.40
CA MET A 21 -30.25 22.35 10.94
C MET A 21 -28.78 22.55 10.50
N ILE A 22 -28.03 23.41 11.18
CA ILE A 22 -26.61 23.70 10.88
C ILE A 22 -25.69 22.66 11.49
N ARG A 23 -26.17 21.78 12.37
CA ARG A 23 -25.36 20.72 12.98
C ARG A 23 -24.85 19.80 11.87
N LEU A 24 -23.60 20.04 11.47
CA LEU A 24 -22.90 19.23 10.49
C LEU A 24 -22.58 17.89 11.14
N THR A 25 -23.11 16.81 10.56
CA THR A 25 -22.64 15.45 10.85
C THR A 25 -21.17 15.37 10.40
N PRO A 26 -20.24 14.88 11.25
CA PRO A 26 -18.86 14.62 10.84
C PRO A 26 -18.85 13.76 9.56
N LEU A 27 -17.97 14.10 8.61
CA LEU A 27 -17.96 13.44 7.30
C LEU A 27 -17.82 11.93 7.45
N GLU A 28 -16.97 11.49 8.38
CA GLU A 28 -16.66 10.09 8.69
C GLU A 28 -17.89 9.31 9.19
N GLU A 29 -18.88 10.00 9.76
CA GLU A 29 -20.15 9.43 10.22
C GLU A 29 -21.23 9.45 9.12
N THR A 30 -20.99 10.14 8.01
CA THR A 30 -21.91 10.11 6.85
C THR A 30 -21.70 8.85 6.03
N VAL A 31 -22.75 8.43 5.31
CA VAL A 31 -22.69 7.32 4.34
C VAL A 31 -21.55 7.54 3.34
N ALA A 32 -21.44 8.76 2.79
CA ALA A 32 -20.39 9.11 1.84
C ALA A 32 -18.98 9.01 2.44
N GLY A 33 -18.78 9.41 3.70
CA GLY A 33 -17.49 9.28 4.36
C GLY A 33 -17.12 7.83 4.66
N GLN A 34 -18.09 7.01 5.09
CA GLN A 34 -17.88 5.57 5.28
C GLN A 34 -17.51 4.87 3.97
N GLU A 35 -18.19 5.20 2.87
CA GLU A 35 -17.85 4.70 1.52
C GLU A 35 -16.42 5.10 1.11
N LEU A 36 -16.03 6.36 1.32
CA LEU A 36 -14.68 6.83 1.02
C LEU A 36 -13.61 6.09 1.83
N ILE A 37 -13.85 5.87 3.12
CA ILE A 37 -12.96 5.10 4.00
C ILE A 37 -12.84 3.66 3.49
N GLN A 38 -13.96 3.03 3.17
CA GLN A 38 -14.00 1.66 2.63
C GLN A 38 -13.21 1.56 1.31
N ILE A 39 -13.43 2.47 0.36
CA ILE A 39 -12.69 2.53 -0.90
C ILE A 39 -11.19 2.74 -0.64
N GLY A 40 -10.84 3.60 0.32
CA GLY A 40 -9.45 3.85 0.72
C GLY A 40 -8.77 2.59 1.23
N ILE A 41 -9.43 1.85 2.11
CA ILE A 41 -8.95 0.58 2.67
C ILE A 41 -8.79 -0.46 1.57
N GLU A 42 -9.79 -0.65 0.73
CA GLU A 42 -9.74 -1.61 -0.38
C GLU A 42 -8.59 -1.32 -1.35
N LYS A 43 -8.42 -0.05 -1.75
CA LYS A 43 -7.31 0.36 -2.61
C LYS A 43 -5.96 0.15 -1.93
N GLY A 44 -5.84 0.51 -0.66
CA GLY A 44 -4.62 0.33 0.13
C GLY A 44 -4.21 -1.14 0.25
N ILE A 45 -5.17 -2.01 0.60
CA ILE A 45 -4.95 -3.46 0.70
C ILE A 45 -4.56 -4.03 -0.66
N LYS A 46 -5.32 -3.71 -1.72
CA LYS A 46 -5.05 -4.20 -3.07
C LYS A 46 -3.63 -3.83 -3.54
N GLN A 47 -3.26 -2.55 -3.41
CA GLN A 47 -1.93 -2.08 -3.79
C GLN A 47 -0.81 -2.71 -2.92
N GLY A 48 -1.06 -2.89 -1.63
CA GLY A 48 -0.10 -3.53 -0.73
C GLY A 48 0.16 -5.00 -1.08
N ILE A 49 -0.92 -5.75 -1.33
CA ILE A 49 -0.84 -7.16 -1.74
C ILE A 49 -0.15 -7.29 -3.09
N GLU A 50 -0.56 -6.50 -4.09
CA GLU A 50 0.02 -6.54 -5.43
C GLU A 50 1.54 -6.29 -5.42
N LYS A 51 1.98 -5.20 -4.75
CA LYS A 51 3.41 -4.89 -4.59
C LYS A 51 4.16 -5.96 -3.79
N GLY A 52 3.51 -6.57 -2.80
CA GLY A 52 4.08 -7.64 -1.99
C GLY A 52 4.32 -8.90 -2.81
N ILE A 53 3.33 -9.31 -3.62
CA ILE A 53 3.41 -10.47 -4.51
C ILE A 53 4.48 -10.25 -5.57
N GLU A 54 4.48 -9.10 -6.25
CA GLU A 54 5.46 -8.76 -7.29
C GLU A 54 6.90 -8.86 -6.77
N LYS A 55 7.19 -8.22 -5.62
CA LYS A 55 8.51 -8.32 -4.96
C LYS A 55 8.85 -9.74 -4.54
N GLY A 56 7.86 -10.51 -4.08
CA GLY A 56 8.02 -11.91 -3.70
C GLY A 56 8.42 -12.79 -4.88
N ILE A 57 7.75 -12.61 -6.02
CA ILE A 57 8.03 -13.32 -7.28
C ILE A 57 9.43 -12.95 -7.79
N GLU A 58 9.75 -11.65 -7.90
CA GLU A 58 11.08 -11.18 -8.35
C GLU A 58 12.20 -11.76 -7.48
N LYS A 59 12.01 -11.76 -6.15
CA LYS A 59 12.98 -12.33 -5.22
C LYS A 59 13.13 -13.84 -5.42
N GLY A 60 12.02 -14.55 -5.57
CA GLY A 60 12.02 -16.00 -5.82
C GLY A 60 12.76 -16.36 -7.11
N GLU A 61 12.52 -15.59 -8.18
CA GLU A 61 13.18 -15.77 -9.47
C GLU A 61 14.69 -15.52 -9.38
N LEU A 62 15.12 -14.41 -8.76
CA LEU A 62 16.55 -14.12 -8.56
C LEU A 62 17.25 -15.22 -7.76
N ILE A 63 16.63 -15.71 -6.69
CA ILE A 63 17.17 -16.81 -5.88
C ILE A 63 17.33 -18.08 -6.72
N GLY A 64 16.31 -18.44 -7.51
CA GLY A 64 16.35 -19.59 -8.39
C GLY A 64 17.46 -19.48 -9.44
N ARG A 65 17.59 -18.32 -10.09
CA ARG A 65 18.67 -18.03 -11.06
C ARG A 65 20.05 -18.13 -10.44
N ILE A 66 20.25 -17.55 -9.25
CA ILE A 66 21.53 -17.62 -8.52
C ILE A 66 21.90 -19.08 -8.22
N GLN A 67 20.96 -19.87 -7.69
CA GLN A 67 21.22 -21.28 -7.36
C GLN A 67 21.50 -22.12 -8.60
N LEU A 68 20.78 -21.87 -9.70
CA LEU A 68 21.04 -22.51 -10.98
C LEU A 68 22.44 -22.18 -11.51
N MET A 69 22.82 -20.91 -11.54
CA MET A 69 24.16 -20.48 -11.97
C MET A 69 25.26 -21.04 -11.10
N GLN A 70 25.06 -21.07 -9.77
CA GLN A 70 26.00 -21.74 -8.86
C GLN A 70 26.16 -23.22 -9.21
N SER A 71 25.06 -23.91 -9.53
CA SER A 71 25.11 -25.32 -9.94
C SER A 71 25.86 -25.51 -11.26
N ILE A 72 25.62 -24.64 -12.25
CA ILE A 72 26.26 -24.70 -13.57
C ILE A 72 27.77 -24.43 -13.46
N LEU A 73 28.15 -23.42 -12.68
CA LEU A 73 29.56 -23.05 -12.42
C LEU A 73 30.26 -24.00 -11.44
N LYS A 74 29.60 -25.07 -10.98
CA LYS A 74 30.10 -26.02 -9.96
C LYS A 74 30.49 -25.36 -8.64
N HIS A 75 29.86 -24.24 -8.31
CA HIS A 75 30.02 -23.54 -7.04
C HIS A 75 29.17 -24.20 -5.95
N ARG A 76 29.57 -23.99 -4.69
CA ARG A 76 28.76 -24.39 -3.54
C ARG A 76 27.44 -23.63 -3.57
N GLN A 77 26.32 -24.36 -3.63
CA GLN A 77 24.99 -23.75 -3.60
C GLN A 77 24.76 -23.00 -2.29
N SER A 78 24.27 -21.77 -2.42
CA SER A 78 23.87 -20.95 -1.28
C SER A 78 22.55 -21.45 -0.70
N ALA A 79 22.50 -21.57 0.63
CA ALA A 79 21.28 -21.94 1.33
C ALA A 79 20.16 -20.92 1.04
N LYS A 80 18.95 -21.42 0.75
CA LYS A 80 17.79 -20.59 0.43
C LYS A 80 17.47 -19.58 1.54
N THR A 81 17.59 -19.99 2.80
CA THR A 81 17.38 -19.12 3.98
C THR A 81 18.33 -17.92 3.99
N LYS A 82 19.60 -18.13 3.62
CA LYS A 82 20.61 -17.07 3.53
C LYS A 82 20.30 -16.09 2.41
N LEU A 83 19.83 -16.58 1.27
CA LEU A 83 19.44 -15.74 0.12
C LEU A 83 18.15 -14.96 0.40
N LEU A 84 17.19 -15.56 1.11
CA LEU A 84 15.97 -14.88 1.54
C LEU A 84 16.23 -13.71 2.51
N GLY A 85 17.31 -13.76 3.30
CA GLY A 85 17.73 -12.68 4.17
C GLY A 85 18.33 -11.46 3.45
N LYS A 86 18.61 -11.57 2.14
CA LYS A 86 19.24 -10.49 1.37
C LYS A 86 18.23 -9.55 0.74
N SER A 87 18.64 -8.32 0.49
CA SER A 87 17.89 -7.34 -0.31
C SER A 87 17.87 -7.74 -1.81
N LEU A 88 16.90 -7.22 -2.56
CA LEU A 88 16.82 -7.43 -4.02
C LEU A 88 18.08 -6.94 -4.73
N GLN A 89 18.66 -5.83 -4.27
CA GLN A 89 19.88 -5.27 -4.85
C GLN A 89 21.08 -6.20 -4.67
N GLU A 90 21.30 -6.72 -3.46
CA GLU A 90 22.37 -7.69 -3.21
C GLU A 90 22.20 -8.95 -4.07
N LEU A 91 20.96 -9.44 -4.24
CA LEU A 91 20.69 -10.60 -5.09
C LEU A 91 21.01 -10.31 -6.56
N LYS A 92 20.61 -9.14 -7.08
CA LYS A 92 20.94 -8.71 -8.45
C LYS A 92 22.46 -8.59 -8.67
N GLU A 93 23.18 -8.03 -7.70
CA GLU A 93 24.63 -7.92 -7.76
C GLU A 93 25.32 -9.29 -7.73
N MET A 94 24.83 -10.22 -6.90
CA MET A 94 25.32 -11.59 -6.87
C MET A 94 25.09 -12.29 -8.22
N LEU A 95 23.89 -12.19 -8.78
CA LEU A 95 23.57 -12.78 -10.07
C LEU A 95 24.47 -12.22 -11.17
N LYS A 96 24.66 -10.90 -11.22
CA LYS A 96 25.53 -10.23 -12.20
C LYS A 96 27.00 -10.68 -12.11
N LYS A 97 27.49 -11.03 -10.91
CA LYS A 97 28.83 -11.59 -10.74
C LYS A 97 28.93 -12.99 -11.34
N LEU A 98 27.95 -13.86 -11.03
CA LEU A 98 27.89 -15.21 -11.58
C LEU A 98 27.73 -15.22 -13.11
N GLU A 99 26.90 -14.33 -13.66
CA GLU A 99 26.75 -14.19 -15.11
C GLU A 99 28.05 -13.78 -15.81
N LYS A 100 28.85 -12.91 -15.18
CA LYS A 100 30.18 -12.52 -15.70
C LYS A 100 31.22 -13.63 -15.62
N GLU A 101 31.06 -14.58 -14.72
CA GLU A 101 31.95 -15.75 -14.59
C GLU A 101 31.58 -16.86 -15.58
N PHE A 102 30.34 -16.85 -16.08
CA PHE A 102 29.83 -17.81 -17.05
C PHE A 102 30.19 -17.45 -18.50
N VAL A 103 30.33 -16.15 -18.81
CA VAL A 103 30.74 -15.61 -20.13
C VAL A 103 32.26 -15.50 -20.21
#